data_AF-A0A2P8AV50-F1
#
_entry.id   AF-A0A2P8AV50-F1
#
_cell.length_a   1.000
_cell.length_b   1.000
_cell.length_c   1.000
_cell.angle_alpha   90.00
_cell.angle_beta   90.00
_cell.angle_gamma   90.00
#
_symmetry.space_group_name_H-M   'P 1'
#
loop_
_entity.id
_entity.type
_entity.pdbx_description
1 polymer ?
#
loop_
_entity_poly.entity_id
_entity_poly.type
_entity_poly.pdbx_seq_one_letter_code
_entity_poly.pdbx_strand_id
1 'polypeptide(L)'
;MRKQMEGDNQRRRALAREARERGRRPSQTGASLSASKQITSLDQRERSGPPPAGQHKPDTTRGGPAPPPAAVAERPRPLPDGRPARVTTLGYRDLVDDVSRRAGVDFSTAKVAAEATVLALAWALDEAERERLLEAVPVKLHDVVPVDGIERRRDLPGFLAEVGRRSRLTPEQARYQAEATLAALADADGELVESLRVPDGLRDLLAPTEPGGGLVGPTSATAPLDEQELRAALGRLPYWSSDRQSLVRTIELPAGNLDRVLDRLDQLRGETGRGPQIGRPDPDSAVLTVRTQQVDGVTALDVDLARRVDDAIDEAGAGMAAG
;
A
#
# COMPACT_ATOMS: atom_id res chain seq x y z
N MET A 1 3.50 -32.26 21.07
CA MET A 1 3.65 -30.85 21.51
C MET A 1 2.36 -30.16 21.98
N ARG A 2 1.13 -30.55 21.56
CA ARG A 2 -0.11 -29.87 22.03
C ARG A 2 -0.39 -30.01 23.54
N LYS A 3 -0.04 -31.15 24.15
CA LYS A 3 -0.34 -31.47 25.56
C LYS A 3 0.48 -30.64 26.58
N GLN A 4 1.64 -30.11 26.20
CA GLN A 4 2.45 -29.23 27.06
C GLN A 4 1.94 -27.79 27.08
N MET A 5 1.46 -27.25 25.94
CA MET A 5 0.91 -25.89 25.86
C MET A 5 -0.38 -25.70 26.66
N GLU A 6 -1.16 -26.77 26.83
CA GLU A 6 -2.41 -26.73 27.58
C GLU A 6 -2.18 -26.61 29.10
N GLY A 7 -1.15 -27.26 29.63
CA GLY A 7 -0.75 -27.16 31.03
C GLY A 7 -0.23 -25.76 31.42
N ASP A 8 0.55 -25.14 30.54
CA ASP A 8 1.09 -23.78 30.78
C ASP A 8 0.00 -22.70 30.74
N ASN A 9 -1.00 -22.86 29.85
CA ASN A 9 -2.14 -21.94 29.81
C ASN A 9 -3.06 -22.08 31.03
N GLN A 10 -3.24 -23.29 31.56
CA GLN A 10 -4.00 -23.49 32.80
C GLN A 10 -3.29 -22.85 34.01
N ARG A 11 -1.96 -22.98 34.12
CA ARG A 11 -1.16 -22.33 35.17
C ARG A 11 -1.24 -20.80 35.11
N ARG A 12 -1.18 -20.20 33.91
CA ARG A 12 -1.35 -18.74 33.73
C ARG A 12 -2.72 -18.25 34.19
N ARG A 13 -3.78 -19.01 33.89
CA ARG A 13 -5.15 -18.66 34.31
C ARG A 13 -5.37 -18.81 35.81
N ALA A 14 -4.64 -19.69 36.49
CA ALA A 14 -4.68 -19.83 37.94
C ALA A 14 -3.97 -18.64 38.63
N LEU A 15 -2.75 -18.30 38.21
CA LEU A 15 -1.98 -17.16 38.77
C LEU A 15 -2.69 -15.82 38.56
N ALA A 16 -3.35 -15.64 37.41
CA ALA A 16 -4.13 -14.43 37.14
C ALA A 16 -5.40 -14.33 38.01
N ARG A 17 -5.99 -15.45 38.45
CA ARG A 17 -7.13 -15.46 39.37
C ARG A 17 -6.69 -15.13 40.79
N GLU A 18 -5.64 -15.77 41.26
CA GLU A 18 -5.07 -15.54 42.60
C GLU A 18 -4.57 -14.09 42.80
N ALA A 19 -4.03 -13.46 41.75
CA ALA A 19 -3.63 -12.06 41.79
C ALA A 19 -4.83 -11.10 41.97
N ARG A 20 -5.96 -11.40 41.32
CA ARG A 20 -7.20 -10.60 41.43
C ARG A 20 -7.84 -10.76 42.81
N GLU A 21 -7.85 -11.98 43.35
CA GLU A 21 -8.37 -12.25 44.71
C GLU A 21 -7.59 -11.49 45.80
N ARG A 22 -6.29 -11.24 45.59
CA ARG A 22 -5.47 -10.42 46.48
C ARG A 22 -5.49 -8.91 46.16
N GLY A 23 -6.41 -8.46 45.29
CA GLY A 23 -6.55 -7.04 44.91
C GLY A 23 -5.35 -6.47 44.14
N ARG A 24 -4.48 -7.32 43.57
CA ARG A 24 -3.28 -6.92 42.84
C ARG A 24 -3.48 -7.00 41.33
N ARG A 25 -2.82 -6.13 40.58
CA ARG A 25 -2.88 -6.16 39.11
C ARG A 25 -2.05 -7.33 38.57
N PRO A 26 -2.51 -8.10 37.57
CA PRO A 26 -1.78 -9.27 37.05
C PRO A 26 -0.36 -9.00 36.53
N SER A 27 -0.06 -7.75 36.16
CA SER A 27 1.28 -7.29 35.78
C SER A 27 2.28 -7.24 36.94
N GLN A 28 1.80 -7.20 38.19
CA GLN A 28 2.63 -7.13 39.40
C GLN A 28 3.07 -8.50 39.93
N THR A 29 2.52 -9.58 39.38
CA THR A 29 2.81 -10.98 39.76
C THR A 29 3.48 -11.79 38.66
N GLY A 30 3.93 -11.15 37.57
CA GLY A 30 4.64 -11.81 36.48
C GLY A 30 3.76 -12.71 35.61
N ALA A 31 2.43 -12.63 35.72
CA ALA A 31 1.50 -13.48 34.96
C ALA A 31 1.50 -13.20 33.44
N SER A 32 2.04 -12.05 33.00
CA SER A 32 2.21 -11.67 31.60
C SER A 32 3.57 -12.05 31.00
N LEU A 33 4.45 -12.70 31.77
CA LEU A 33 5.79 -13.07 31.32
C LEU A 33 5.80 -14.47 30.67
N SER A 34 6.70 -14.67 29.70
CA SER A 34 6.97 -16.01 29.14
C SER A 34 7.49 -16.95 30.22
N ALA A 35 7.24 -18.27 30.09
CA ALA A 35 7.51 -19.26 31.15
C ALA A 35 8.95 -19.20 31.69
N SER A 36 9.94 -18.98 30.81
CA SER A 36 11.35 -18.82 31.19
C SER A 36 11.61 -17.58 32.06
N LYS A 37 10.86 -16.49 31.87
CA LYS A 37 11.01 -15.25 32.66
C LYS A 37 10.25 -15.28 33.99
N GLN A 38 9.27 -16.17 34.13
CA GLN A 38 8.55 -16.37 35.40
C GLN A 38 9.44 -17.08 36.43
N ILE A 39 10.23 -18.07 36.01
CA ILE A 39 11.18 -18.79 36.87
C ILE A 39 12.25 -17.82 37.40
N THR A 40 12.83 -16.98 36.53
CA THR A 40 13.83 -15.97 36.93
C THR A 40 13.27 -14.90 37.88
N SER A 41 11.97 -14.56 37.75
CA SER A 41 11.32 -13.56 38.60
C SER A 41 10.97 -14.10 40.00
N LEU A 42 10.75 -15.41 40.15
CA LEU A 42 10.57 -16.04 41.46
C LEU A 42 11.92 -16.13 42.19
N ASP A 43 12.99 -16.48 41.48
CA ASP A 43 14.36 -16.57 41.99
C ASP A 43 14.92 -15.23 42.51
N GLN A 44 14.52 -14.11 41.89
CA GLN A 44 14.94 -12.77 42.33
C GLN A 44 14.28 -12.32 43.64
N ARG A 45 13.12 -12.87 44.03
CA ARG A 45 12.45 -12.51 45.29
C ARG A 45 13.04 -13.23 46.51
N GLU A 46 13.79 -14.31 46.32
CA GLU A 46 14.46 -15.03 47.42
C GLU A 46 15.89 -14.55 47.72
N ARG A 47 16.43 -13.61 46.93
CA ARG A 47 17.72 -12.98 47.25
C ARG A 47 17.57 -11.89 48.30
N SER A 48 17.80 -12.27 49.56
CA SER A 48 18.13 -11.38 50.68
C SER A 48 19.48 -10.71 50.46
N GLY A 49 19.54 -9.74 49.54
CA GLY A 49 20.69 -8.85 49.38
C GLY A 49 20.64 -7.70 50.40
N PRO A 50 21.79 -7.18 50.87
CA PRO A 50 21.81 -6.11 51.86
C PRO A 50 21.15 -4.83 51.31
N PRO A 51 20.50 -4.02 52.19
CA PRO A 51 19.77 -2.84 51.78
C PRO A 51 20.71 -1.78 51.15
N PRO A 52 20.22 -0.98 50.19
CA PRO A 52 21.01 0.09 49.59
C PRO A 52 21.34 1.17 50.62
N ALA A 53 22.62 1.53 50.72
CA ALA A 53 23.10 2.61 51.58
C ALA A 53 22.56 3.98 51.12
N GLY A 54 22.16 4.78 52.11
CA GLY A 54 21.49 6.07 51.95
C GLY A 54 22.38 7.26 51.58
N GLN A 55 21.77 8.44 51.74
CA GLN A 55 22.06 9.75 51.17
C GLN A 55 23.26 10.56 51.75
N HIS A 56 23.87 11.38 50.88
CA HIS A 56 24.50 12.71 51.04
C HIS A 56 25.56 13.02 52.14
N LYS A 57 26.70 13.59 51.66
CA LYS A 57 27.43 14.87 52.00
C LYS A 57 28.96 14.68 52.16
N PRO A 58 29.81 15.73 52.20
CA PRO A 58 29.72 17.09 51.61
C PRO A 58 31.02 17.51 50.86
N ASP A 59 30.92 18.68 50.24
CA ASP A 59 31.98 19.49 49.64
C ASP A 59 32.94 20.08 50.70
N THR A 60 34.27 20.03 50.47
CA THR A 60 35.28 20.88 51.14
C THR A 60 36.52 21.10 50.26
N THR A 61 36.55 22.28 49.63
CA THR A 61 37.62 23.30 49.64
C THR A 61 39.10 22.96 49.34
N ARG A 62 39.62 23.68 48.32
CA ARG A 62 40.87 24.48 48.28
C ARG A 62 42.16 23.86 47.69
N GLY A 63 42.52 24.40 46.52
CA GLY A 63 43.81 25.08 46.33
C GLY A 63 44.92 24.28 45.63
N GLY A 64 44.98 24.38 44.30
CA GLY A 64 46.14 23.98 43.50
C GLY A 64 46.20 24.79 42.20
N PRO A 65 47.38 25.27 41.77
CA PRO A 65 47.52 26.23 40.67
C PRO A 65 47.12 25.62 39.31
N ALA A 66 46.52 26.45 38.46
CA ALA A 66 46.00 26.08 37.15
C ALA A 66 47.12 25.62 36.18
N PRO A 67 46.94 24.50 35.46
CA PRO A 67 47.85 24.11 34.38
C PRO A 67 47.70 25.05 33.17
N PRO A 68 48.75 25.21 32.34
CA PRO A 68 48.68 26.07 31.15
C PRO A 68 47.66 25.54 30.13
N PRO A 69 47.05 26.41 29.31
CA PRO A 69 46.06 25.97 28.33
C PRO A 69 46.72 25.05 27.29
N ALA A 70 46.19 23.83 27.18
CA ALA A 70 46.54 22.90 26.12
C ALA A 70 46.18 23.51 24.76
N ALA A 71 47.12 23.39 23.81
CA ALA A 71 46.93 23.79 22.43
C ALA A 71 45.64 23.17 21.86
N VAL A 72 44.88 23.98 21.13
CA VAL A 72 43.66 23.57 20.42
C VAL A 72 44.03 22.47 19.43
N ALA A 73 43.55 21.25 19.68
CA ALA A 73 43.62 20.17 18.71
C ALA A 73 42.73 20.55 17.51
N GLU A 74 43.35 20.73 16.35
CA GLU A 74 42.64 20.84 15.07
C GLU A 74 41.80 19.58 14.87
N ARG A 75 40.49 19.76 14.68
CA ARG A 75 39.57 18.67 14.35
C ARG A 75 40.00 18.10 12.99
N PRO A 76 40.26 16.78 12.87
CA PRO A 76 40.44 16.18 11.56
C PRO A 76 39.16 16.38 10.74
N ARG A 77 39.30 16.86 9.50
CA ARG A 77 38.19 16.97 8.54
C ARG A 77 37.52 15.59 8.40
N PRO A 78 36.17 15.51 8.35
CA PRO A 78 35.49 14.25 8.09
C PRO A 78 35.96 13.72 6.73
N LEU A 79 36.48 12.48 6.70
CA LEU A 79 36.63 11.77 5.44
C LEU A 79 35.24 11.60 4.81
N PRO A 80 35.10 11.68 3.48
CA PRO A 80 33.86 11.31 2.82
C PRO A 80 33.56 9.84 3.13
N ASP A 81 32.44 9.58 3.79
CA ASP A 81 31.92 8.24 4.04
C ASP A 81 31.64 7.56 2.69
N GLY A 82 32.60 6.78 2.20
CA GLY A 82 32.42 5.82 1.12
C GLY A 82 31.64 4.59 1.60
N ARG A 83 30.53 4.78 2.29
CA ARG A 83 29.58 3.70 2.58
C ARG A 83 28.74 3.49 1.31
N PRO A 84 28.63 2.27 0.77
CA PRO A 84 27.61 2.00 -0.24
C PRO A 84 26.26 2.42 0.34
N ALA A 85 25.42 3.03 -0.50
CA ALA A 85 24.08 3.48 -0.14
C ALA A 85 23.42 2.40 0.71
N ARG A 86 23.18 2.73 1.98
CA ARG A 86 22.55 1.81 2.92
C ARG A 86 21.14 1.66 2.39
N VAL A 87 20.82 0.51 1.80
CA VAL A 87 19.43 0.13 1.45
C VAL A 87 18.60 0.46 2.68
N THR A 88 17.78 1.50 2.58
CA THR A 88 16.87 1.91 3.65
C THR A 88 15.87 0.79 3.75
N THR A 89 16.13 -0.19 4.63
CA THR A 89 15.23 -1.31 4.87
C THR A 89 13.88 -0.73 5.24
N LEU A 90 12.95 -0.86 4.30
CA LEU A 90 11.63 -0.26 4.35
C LEU A 90 10.91 -0.70 5.62
N GLY A 91 10.46 0.26 6.42
CA GLY A 91 9.60 -0.06 7.55
C GLY A 91 8.27 -0.59 7.02
N TYR A 92 7.90 -1.83 7.35
CA TYR A 92 6.59 -2.42 6.99
C TYR A 92 5.42 -1.46 7.25
N ARG A 93 5.46 -0.78 8.41
CA ARG A 93 4.40 0.16 8.79
C ARG A 93 4.40 1.40 7.92
N ASP A 94 5.58 1.96 7.63
CA ASP A 94 5.73 3.17 6.83
C ASP A 94 5.24 2.94 5.39
N LEU A 95 5.57 1.78 4.80
CA LEU A 95 5.04 1.39 3.49
C LEU A 95 3.52 1.30 3.51
N VAL A 96 2.94 0.53 4.44
CA VAL A 96 1.48 0.32 4.47
C VAL A 96 0.73 1.62 4.80
N ASP A 97 1.29 2.46 5.67
CA ASP A 97 0.75 3.80 5.95
C ASP A 97 0.80 4.68 4.68
N ASP A 98 1.83 4.56 3.84
CA ASP A 98 1.90 5.26 2.56
C ASP A 98 0.87 4.75 1.56
N VAL A 99 0.76 3.43 1.38
CA VAL A 99 -0.28 2.82 0.54
C VAL A 99 -1.67 3.24 0.99
N SER A 100 -1.93 3.23 2.31
CA SER A 100 -3.20 3.67 2.91
C SER A 100 -3.54 5.11 2.53
N ARG A 101 -2.55 6.02 2.58
CA ARG A 101 -2.75 7.42 2.18
C ARG A 101 -3.04 7.53 0.68
N ARG A 102 -2.27 6.85 -0.17
CA ARG A 102 -2.41 6.92 -1.64
C ARG A 102 -3.75 6.38 -2.13
N ALA A 103 -4.15 5.23 -1.58
CA ALA A 103 -5.38 4.55 -1.97
C ALA A 103 -6.63 5.07 -1.24
N GLY A 104 -6.49 5.99 -0.27
CA GLY A 104 -7.61 6.55 0.48
C GLY A 104 -8.39 5.52 1.31
N VAL A 105 -7.72 4.48 1.80
CA VAL A 105 -8.34 3.42 2.61
C VAL A 105 -7.74 3.34 4.01
N ASP A 106 -8.40 2.65 4.92
CA ASP A 106 -7.82 2.38 6.24
C ASP A 106 -6.62 1.43 6.16
N PHE A 107 -5.77 1.46 7.20
CA PHE A 107 -4.55 0.66 7.28
C PHE A 107 -4.80 -0.85 7.11
N SER A 108 -5.91 -1.39 7.62
CA SER A 108 -6.17 -2.82 7.57
C SER A 108 -6.51 -3.28 6.14
N THR A 109 -7.25 -2.45 5.41
CA THR A 109 -7.53 -2.66 3.98
C THR A 109 -6.24 -2.52 3.16
N ALA A 110 -5.47 -1.44 3.37
CA ALA A 110 -4.19 -1.21 2.69
C ALA A 110 -3.19 -2.35 2.92
N LYS A 111 -3.10 -2.84 4.15
CA LYS A 111 -2.25 -3.98 4.52
C LYS A 111 -2.55 -5.19 3.65
N VAL A 112 -3.80 -5.63 3.64
CA VAL A 112 -4.20 -6.86 2.95
C VAL A 112 -4.03 -6.70 1.43
N ALA A 113 -4.32 -5.52 0.90
CA ALA A 113 -4.15 -5.23 -0.52
C ALA A 113 -2.66 -5.17 -0.93
N ALA A 114 -1.80 -4.59 -0.09
CA ALA A 114 -0.35 -4.56 -0.31
C ALA A 114 0.27 -5.97 -0.26
N GLU A 115 -0.11 -6.78 0.74
CA GLU A 115 0.25 -8.21 0.82
C GLU A 115 -0.18 -8.95 -0.45
N ALA A 116 -1.45 -8.79 -0.86
CA ALA A 116 -1.99 -9.43 -2.06
C ALA A 116 -1.24 -9.01 -3.34
N THR A 117 -0.91 -7.72 -3.46
CA THR A 117 -0.20 -7.14 -4.62
C THR A 117 1.23 -7.67 -4.71
N VAL A 118 2.00 -7.61 -3.61
CA VAL A 118 3.38 -8.11 -3.56
C VAL A 118 3.44 -9.59 -3.91
N LEU A 119 2.54 -10.39 -3.33
CA LEU A 119 2.44 -11.81 -3.61
C LEU A 119 2.03 -12.11 -5.06
N ALA A 120 1.03 -11.41 -5.60
CA ALA A 120 0.64 -11.58 -7.00
C ALA A 120 1.78 -11.20 -7.96
N LEU A 121 2.50 -10.12 -7.67
CA LEU A 121 3.62 -9.66 -8.49
C LEU A 121 4.78 -10.65 -8.44
N ALA A 122 5.14 -11.12 -7.24
CA ALA A 122 6.18 -12.12 -7.04
C ALA A 122 5.95 -13.36 -7.93
N TRP A 123 4.70 -13.83 -8.04
CA TRP A 123 4.37 -15.00 -8.87
C TRP A 123 4.24 -14.69 -10.37
N ALA A 124 3.92 -13.45 -10.75
CA ALA A 124 3.93 -13.01 -12.14
C ALA A 124 5.36 -12.98 -12.71
N LEU A 125 6.34 -12.61 -11.89
CA LEU A 125 7.76 -12.52 -12.21
C LEU A 125 8.42 -13.90 -12.44
N ASP A 126 9.58 -13.89 -13.10
CA ASP A 126 10.47 -15.04 -13.16
C ASP A 126 11.28 -15.19 -11.86
N GLU A 127 11.97 -16.33 -11.67
CA GLU A 127 12.61 -16.70 -10.40
C GLU A 127 13.52 -15.60 -9.84
N ALA A 128 14.44 -15.10 -10.66
CA ALA A 128 15.46 -14.15 -10.23
C ALA A 128 14.85 -12.80 -9.83
N GLU A 129 13.87 -12.31 -10.59
CA GLU A 129 13.13 -11.08 -10.28
C GLU A 129 12.23 -11.26 -9.07
N ARG A 130 11.65 -12.45 -8.88
CA ARG A 130 10.86 -12.78 -7.69
C ARG A 130 11.72 -12.75 -6.43
N GLU A 131 12.87 -13.43 -6.44
CA GLU A 131 13.80 -13.44 -5.30
C GLU A 131 14.22 -12.01 -4.95
N ARG A 132 14.60 -11.22 -5.95
CA ARG A 132 14.99 -9.81 -5.76
C ARG A 132 13.87 -8.97 -5.13
N LEU A 133 12.64 -9.11 -5.62
CA LEU A 133 11.49 -8.41 -5.05
C LEU A 133 11.29 -8.80 -3.58
N LEU A 134 11.27 -10.11 -3.28
CA LEU A 134 11.00 -10.62 -1.94
C LEU A 134 12.10 -10.30 -0.92
N GLU A 135 13.35 -10.20 -1.35
CA GLU A 135 14.46 -9.74 -0.51
C GLU A 135 14.35 -8.26 -0.16
N ALA A 136 13.85 -7.43 -1.07
CA ALA A 136 13.73 -5.99 -0.88
C ALA A 136 12.48 -5.57 -0.08
N VAL A 137 11.39 -6.34 -0.18
CA VAL A 137 10.15 -6.01 0.52
C VAL A 137 10.11 -6.55 1.97
N PRO A 138 9.45 -5.85 2.90
CA PRO A 138 9.31 -6.30 4.28
C PRO A 138 8.71 -7.71 4.38
N VAL A 139 9.35 -8.61 5.13
CA VAL A 139 8.95 -10.02 5.31
C VAL A 139 7.46 -10.18 5.64
N LYS A 140 6.88 -9.27 6.41
CA LYS A 140 5.45 -9.31 6.75
C LYS A 140 4.51 -9.26 5.54
N LEU A 141 4.95 -8.73 4.39
CA LEU A 141 4.15 -8.67 3.16
C LEU A 141 4.14 -9.99 2.39
N HIS A 142 5.07 -10.90 2.68
CA HIS A 142 5.25 -12.13 1.89
C HIS A 142 5.40 -13.43 2.72
N ASP A 143 5.54 -13.34 4.04
CA ASP A 143 5.50 -14.48 4.98
C ASP A 143 4.09 -15.05 5.18
N VAL A 144 3.15 -14.66 4.33
CA VAL A 144 1.79 -15.17 4.31
C VAL A 144 1.71 -16.28 3.28
N VAL A 145 1.63 -17.52 3.75
CA VAL A 145 1.35 -18.68 2.89
C VAL A 145 -0.14 -18.71 2.56
N PRO A 146 -0.55 -18.47 1.31
CA PRO A 146 -1.96 -18.52 0.94
C PRO A 146 -2.46 -19.97 0.97
N VAL A 147 -3.60 -20.20 1.61
CA VAL A 147 -4.22 -21.53 1.72
C VAL A 147 -4.55 -22.11 0.35
N ASP A 148 -4.96 -21.26 -0.59
CA ASP A 148 -5.39 -21.65 -1.94
C ASP A 148 -4.26 -21.57 -3.00
N GLY A 149 -3.01 -21.31 -2.57
CA GLY A 149 -1.89 -21.07 -3.48
C GLY A 149 -1.96 -19.73 -4.21
N ILE A 150 -1.03 -19.50 -5.15
CA ILE A 150 -0.97 -18.31 -6.02
C ILE A 150 -0.96 -18.78 -7.48
N GLU A 151 -1.92 -18.27 -8.26
CA GLU A 151 -1.93 -18.53 -9.69
C GLU A 151 -1.00 -17.56 -10.39
N ARG A 152 -0.19 -18.08 -11.30
CA ARG A 152 0.69 -17.26 -12.14
C ARG A 152 -0.12 -16.54 -13.20
N ARG A 153 -0.33 -15.24 -13.02
CA ARG A 153 -1.05 -14.35 -13.94
C ARG A 153 -0.09 -13.29 -14.47
N ARG A 154 0.09 -13.24 -15.80
CA ARG A 154 1.06 -12.34 -16.47
C ARG A 154 0.39 -11.21 -17.24
N ASP A 155 -0.92 -11.33 -17.45
CA ASP A 155 -1.78 -10.29 -17.99
C ASP A 155 -2.37 -9.46 -16.84
N LEU A 156 -2.61 -8.16 -17.11
CA LEU A 156 -3.21 -7.24 -16.14
C LEU A 156 -4.56 -7.71 -15.58
N PRO A 157 -5.51 -8.21 -16.39
CA PRO A 157 -6.83 -8.62 -15.89
C PRO A 157 -6.71 -9.78 -14.90
N GLY A 158 -5.94 -10.81 -15.24
CA GLY A 158 -5.65 -11.94 -14.38
C GLY A 158 -4.93 -11.51 -13.10
N PHE A 159 -3.96 -10.61 -13.20
CA PHE A 159 -3.27 -10.05 -12.04
C PHE A 159 -4.22 -9.29 -11.10
N LEU A 160 -5.08 -8.42 -11.63
CA LEU A 160 -6.04 -7.67 -10.82
C LEU A 160 -7.12 -8.58 -10.21
N ALA A 161 -7.54 -9.62 -10.92
CA ALA A 161 -8.44 -10.64 -10.37
C ALA A 161 -7.79 -11.41 -9.21
N GLU A 162 -6.49 -11.70 -9.31
CA GLU A 162 -5.69 -12.33 -8.25
C GLU A 162 -5.60 -11.44 -7.01
N VAL A 163 -5.29 -10.15 -7.19
CA VAL A 163 -5.23 -9.17 -6.11
C VAL A 163 -6.62 -8.97 -5.47
N GLY A 164 -7.65 -8.79 -6.30
CA GLY A 164 -9.04 -8.59 -5.86
C GLY A 164 -9.59 -9.78 -5.08
N ARG A 165 -9.31 -11.01 -5.53
CA ARG A 165 -9.71 -12.24 -4.82
C ARG A 165 -9.13 -12.29 -3.40
N ARG A 166 -7.84 -11.97 -3.24
CA ARG A 166 -7.16 -12.00 -1.92
C ARG A 166 -7.58 -10.85 -1.01
N SER A 167 -7.75 -9.66 -1.57
CA SER A 167 -8.10 -8.46 -0.82
C SER A 167 -9.60 -8.24 -0.63
N ARG A 168 -10.44 -9.05 -1.29
CA ARG A 168 -11.91 -8.88 -1.39
C ARG A 168 -12.30 -7.52 -1.96
N LEU A 169 -11.56 -7.07 -2.96
CA LEU A 169 -11.78 -5.83 -3.68
C LEU A 169 -12.33 -6.09 -5.09
N THR A 170 -13.07 -5.13 -5.63
CA THR A 170 -13.43 -5.15 -7.05
C THR A 170 -12.16 -5.01 -7.92
N PRO A 171 -12.18 -5.40 -9.21
CA PRO A 171 -11.02 -5.24 -10.09
C PRO A 171 -10.51 -3.78 -10.16
N GLU A 172 -11.42 -2.81 -10.16
CA GLU A 172 -11.07 -1.39 -10.15
C GLU A 172 -10.37 -0.99 -8.84
N GLN A 173 -10.92 -1.40 -7.69
CA GLN A 173 -10.30 -1.13 -6.39
C GLN A 173 -8.94 -1.84 -6.25
N ALA A 174 -8.84 -3.07 -6.73
CA ALA A 174 -7.60 -3.83 -6.77
C ALA A 174 -6.54 -3.13 -7.63
N ARG A 175 -6.94 -2.50 -8.74
CA ARG A 175 -6.06 -1.69 -9.57
C ARG A 175 -5.48 -0.51 -8.80
N TYR A 176 -6.33 0.33 -8.20
CA TYR A 176 -5.86 1.48 -7.44
C TYR A 176 -4.94 1.08 -6.28
N GLN A 177 -5.25 -0.03 -5.60
CA GLN A 177 -4.38 -0.55 -4.55
C GLN A 177 -3.04 -1.05 -5.08
N ALA A 178 -3.04 -1.74 -6.22
CA ALA A 178 -1.83 -2.22 -6.86
C ALA A 178 -0.94 -1.04 -7.28
N GLU A 179 -1.50 -0.03 -7.96
CA GLU A 179 -0.81 1.20 -8.34
C GLU A 179 -0.25 1.93 -7.11
N ALA A 180 -1.04 2.11 -6.05
CA ALA A 180 -0.60 2.72 -4.80
C ALA A 180 0.55 1.94 -4.14
N THR A 181 0.49 0.62 -4.14
CA THR A 181 1.53 -0.26 -3.59
C THR A 181 2.83 -0.15 -4.38
N LEU A 182 2.74 -0.21 -5.71
CA LEU A 182 3.90 -0.12 -6.59
C LEU A 182 4.55 1.26 -6.53
N ALA A 183 3.76 2.33 -6.46
CA ALA A 183 4.27 3.68 -6.30
C ALA A 183 4.95 3.89 -4.92
N ALA A 184 4.39 3.32 -3.84
CA ALA A 184 5.02 3.36 -2.53
C ALA A 184 6.34 2.54 -2.47
N LEU A 185 6.42 1.44 -3.24
CA LEU A 185 7.67 0.69 -3.42
C LEU A 185 8.69 1.48 -4.26
N ALA A 186 8.26 2.18 -5.31
CA ALA A 186 9.14 3.00 -6.14
C ALA A 186 9.72 4.19 -5.37
N ASP A 187 8.93 4.83 -4.50
CA ASP A 187 9.42 5.92 -3.64
C ASP A 187 10.39 5.42 -2.56
N ALA A 188 10.21 4.17 -2.11
CA ALA A 188 11.11 3.53 -1.16
C ALA A 188 12.43 3.08 -1.79
N ASP A 189 12.35 2.50 -2.99
CA ASP A 189 13.47 1.93 -3.73
C ASP A 189 13.16 1.95 -5.24
N GLY A 190 13.45 3.10 -5.87
CA GLY A 190 13.20 3.30 -7.29
C GLY A 190 14.07 2.40 -8.17
N GLU A 191 15.32 2.14 -7.76
CA GLU A 191 16.23 1.25 -8.48
C GLU A 191 15.70 -0.19 -8.52
N LEU A 192 15.11 -0.67 -7.42
CA LEU A 192 14.41 -1.96 -7.42
C LEU A 192 13.34 -1.99 -8.49
N VAL A 193 12.39 -1.05 -8.45
CA VAL A 193 11.22 -1.04 -9.35
C VAL A 193 11.64 -0.91 -10.82
N GLU A 194 12.61 -0.04 -11.12
CA GLU A 194 13.15 0.12 -12.47
C GLU A 194 13.88 -1.13 -12.97
N SER A 195 14.49 -1.90 -12.07
CA SER A 195 15.20 -3.14 -12.42
C SER A 195 14.29 -4.36 -12.63
N LEU A 196 13.02 -4.30 -12.18
CA LEU A 196 12.09 -5.42 -12.28
C LEU A 196 11.64 -5.60 -13.73
N ARG A 197 11.96 -6.77 -14.29
CA ARG A 197 11.46 -7.18 -15.61
C ARG A 197 10.04 -7.72 -15.46
N VAL A 198 9.07 -6.82 -15.41
CA VAL A 198 7.66 -7.19 -15.40
C VAL A 198 7.19 -7.67 -16.78
N PRO A 199 6.24 -8.64 -16.83
CA PRO A 199 5.54 -8.98 -18.07
C PRO A 199 4.93 -7.75 -18.75
N ASP A 200 4.91 -7.73 -20.08
CA ASP A 200 4.42 -6.59 -20.88
C ASP A 200 3.02 -6.12 -20.45
N GLY A 201 2.13 -7.07 -20.15
CA GLY A 201 0.78 -6.78 -19.69
C GLY A 201 0.70 -6.01 -18.37
N LEU A 202 1.75 -6.02 -17.54
CA LEU A 202 1.77 -5.32 -16.24
C LEU A 202 2.53 -3.99 -16.28
N ARG A 203 3.16 -3.62 -17.40
CA ARG A 203 3.96 -2.39 -17.50
C ARG A 203 3.14 -1.14 -17.20
N ASP A 204 1.88 -1.12 -17.60
CA ASP A 204 0.96 -0.02 -17.34
C ASP A 204 0.76 0.28 -15.84
N LEU A 205 0.98 -0.70 -14.96
CA LEU A 205 0.90 -0.49 -13.50
C LEU A 205 2.18 0.15 -12.91
N LEU A 206 3.30 0.08 -13.63
CA LEU A 206 4.59 0.65 -13.22
C LEU A 206 4.85 2.01 -13.88
N ALA A 207 4.11 2.36 -14.93
CA ALA A 207 4.16 3.70 -15.49
C ALA A 207 3.84 4.70 -14.38
N PRO A 208 4.67 5.74 -14.16
CA PRO A 208 4.36 6.79 -13.22
C PRO A 208 2.96 7.32 -13.54
N THR A 209 2.05 7.30 -12.56
CA THR A 209 0.78 8.00 -12.71
C THR A 209 1.11 9.47 -12.93
N GLU A 210 0.77 10.04 -14.09
CA GLU A 210 1.03 11.46 -14.31
C GLU A 210 0.36 12.26 -13.19
N PRO A 211 1.10 13.16 -12.50
CA PRO A 211 0.50 14.03 -11.50
C PRO A 211 -0.56 14.91 -12.18
N GLY A 212 -1.81 14.78 -11.74
CA GLY A 212 -2.90 15.66 -12.16
C GLY A 212 -4.17 15.33 -11.35
N GLY A 213 -4.86 16.29 -10.73
CA GLY A 213 -4.73 17.74 -10.82
C GLY A 213 -5.32 18.37 -9.55
N GLY A 214 -4.84 19.56 -9.21
CA GLY A 214 -4.96 20.15 -7.88
C GLY A 214 -3.60 20.29 -7.21
N LEU A 215 -3.37 21.46 -6.60
CA LEU A 215 -2.17 21.82 -5.84
C LEU A 215 -1.65 20.61 -5.05
N VAL A 216 -0.47 20.12 -5.46
CA VAL A 216 0.23 19.00 -4.86
C VAL A 216 0.44 19.32 -3.38
N GLY A 217 -0.45 18.81 -2.52
CA GLY A 217 -0.09 18.52 -1.14
C GLY A 217 0.97 17.40 -1.16
N PRO A 218 1.84 17.30 -0.15
CA PRO A 218 2.95 16.33 -0.09
C PRO A 218 2.50 14.85 0.04
N THR A 219 1.34 14.48 -0.48
CA THR A 219 0.67 13.19 -0.32
C THR A 219 0.12 12.73 -1.66
N SER A 220 0.68 11.63 -2.16
CA SER A 220 0.51 11.01 -3.47
C SER A 220 -0.84 10.30 -3.71
N ALA A 221 -1.95 10.90 -3.25
CA ALA A 221 -3.29 10.45 -3.61
C ALA A 221 -3.72 11.10 -4.94
N THR A 222 -4.47 10.37 -5.78
CA THR A 222 -5.07 10.93 -7.00
C THR A 222 -5.97 12.11 -6.62
N ALA A 223 -5.53 13.33 -6.88
CA ALA A 223 -6.27 14.54 -6.54
C ALA A 223 -7.36 14.83 -7.60
N PRO A 224 -8.53 15.34 -7.19
CA PRO A 224 -9.56 15.79 -8.12
C PRO A 224 -9.10 17.05 -8.85
N LEU A 225 -9.23 17.06 -10.17
CA LEU A 225 -8.92 18.19 -11.03
C LEU A 225 -9.57 19.47 -10.52
N ASP A 226 -8.80 20.56 -10.54
CA ASP A 226 -9.36 21.88 -10.28
C ASP A 226 -10.26 22.35 -11.45
N GLU A 227 -10.96 23.46 -11.26
CA GLU A 227 -11.91 23.96 -12.26
C GLU A 227 -11.24 24.34 -13.60
N GLN A 228 -9.99 24.82 -13.57
CA GLN A 228 -9.26 25.19 -14.76
C GLN A 228 -8.79 23.95 -15.52
N GLU A 229 -8.28 22.96 -14.81
CA GLU A 229 -7.85 21.67 -15.34
C GLU A 229 -9.03 20.90 -15.93
N LEU A 230 -10.16 20.82 -15.21
CA LEU A 230 -11.37 20.16 -15.71
C LEU A 230 -11.88 20.83 -16.98
N ARG A 231 -11.90 22.18 -17.03
CA ARG A 231 -12.28 22.93 -18.23
C ARG A 231 -11.34 22.65 -19.40
N ALA A 232 -10.04 22.60 -19.15
CA ALA A 232 -9.04 22.28 -20.18
C ALA A 232 -9.17 20.84 -20.69
N ALA A 233 -9.48 19.89 -19.79
CA ALA A 233 -9.71 18.50 -20.13
C ALA A 233 -10.98 18.32 -20.99
N LEU A 234 -12.09 18.94 -20.60
CA LEU A 234 -13.34 18.92 -21.37
C LEU A 234 -13.19 19.57 -22.75
N GLY A 235 -12.33 20.58 -22.89
CA GLY A 235 -11.99 21.15 -24.19
C GLY A 235 -11.35 20.15 -25.18
N ARG A 236 -10.86 19.00 -24.70
CA ARG A 236 -10.30 17.90 -25.51
C ARG A 236 -11.22 16.66 -25.56
N LEU A 237 -12.37 16.70 -24.91
CA LEU A 237 -13.35 15.61 -24.82
C LEU A 237 -14.71 16.11 -25.31
N PRO A 238 -14.89 16.36 -26.62
CA PRO A 238 -16.05 17.07 -27.16
C PRO A 238 -17.38 16.34 -26.95
N TYR A 239 -17.35 15.03 -26.75
CA TYR A 239 -18.54 14.19 -26.51
C TYR A 239 -18.88 14.03 -25.02
N TRP A 240 -18.08 14.61 -24.12
CA TRP A 240 -18.24 14.45 -22.68
C TRP A 240 -18.69 15.75 -22.04
N SER A 241 -19.49 15.58 -20.98
CA SER A 241 -19.91 16.63 -20.07
C SER A 241 -19.47 16.27 -18.65
N SER A 242 -19.49 17.22 -17.73
CA SER A 242 -19.17 16.94 -16.32
C SER A 242 -20.12 17.67 -15.38
N ASP A 243 -20.51 16.99 -14.32
CA ASP A 243 -21.17 17.56 -13.14
C ASP A 243 -20.17 17.86 -12.00
N ARG A 244 -18.87 17.93 -12.32
CA ARG A 244 -17.69 18.02 -11.41
C ARG A 244 -17.37 16.75 -10.63
N GLN A 245 -18.30 15.79 -10.58
CA GLN A 245 -18.15 14.53 -9.85
C GLN A 245 -17.89 13.36 -10.79
N SER A 246 -18.30 13.50 -12.05
CA SER A 246 -18.18 12.49 -13.07
C SER A 246 -18.03 13.13 -14.45
N LEU A 247 -17.56 12.33 -15.40
CA LEU A 247 -17.66 12.60 -16.82
C LEU A 247 -18.83 11.77 -17.37
N VAL A 248 -19.71 12.40 -18.13
CA VAL A 248 -20.91 11.77 -18.71
C VAL A 248 -20.94 11.98 -20.22
N ARG A 249 -21.14 10.88 -20.97
CA ARG A 249 -21.35 10.87 -22.42
C ARG A 249 -22.60 10.08 -22.75
N THR A 250 -23.45 10.62 -23.61
CA THR A 250 -24.60 9.88 -24.17
C THR A 250 -24.26 9.42 -25.59
N ILE A 251 -24.62 8.18 -25.90
CA ILE A 251 -24.47 7.55 -27.21
C ILE A 251 -25.87 7.22 -27.72
N GLU A 252 -26.16 7.64 -28.95
CA GLU A 252 -27.38 7.29 -29.67
C GLU A 252 -26.99 6.59 -30.96
N LEU A 253 -27.34 5.31 -31.08
CA LEU A 253 -27.01 4.46 -32.21
C LEU A 253 -28.12 3.43 -32.41
N PRO A 254 -28.37 2.94 -33.65
CA PRO A 254 -29.25 1.79 -33.85
C PRO A 254 -28.84 0.61 -32.98
N ALA A 255 -29.80 -0.10 -32.38
CA ALA A 255 -29.56 -1.14 -31.37
C ALA A 255 -28.41 -2.10 -31.67
N GLY A 256 -28.32 -2.63 -32.90
CA GLY A 256 -27.24 -3.55 -33.28
C GLY A 256 -25.84 -2.92 -33.29
N ASN A 257 -25.75 -1.63 -33.63
CA ASN A 257 -24.49 -0.89 -33.56
C ASN A 257 -24.15 -0.52 -32.11
N LEU A 258 -25.17 -0.18 -31.31
CA LEU A 258 -24.99 0.10 -29.90
C LEU A 258 -24.48 -1.14 -29.17
N ASP A 259 -25.08 -2.32 -29.39
CA ASP A 259 -24.64 -3.57 -28.77
C ASP A 259 -23.16 -3.86 -29.06
N ARG A 260 -22.71 -3.67 -30.31
CA ARG A 260 -21.30 -3.83 -30.68
C ARG A 260 -20.37 -2.86 -29.94
N VAL A 261 -20.80 -1.61 -29.77
CA VAL A 261 -20.05 -0.63 -28.98
C VAL A 261 -19.97 -1.06 -27.51
N LEU A 262 -21.09 -1.49 -26.93
CA LEU A 262 -21.14 -1.95 -25.54
C LEU A 262 -20.24 -3.18 -25.32
N ASP A 263 -20.25 -4.15 -26.23
CA ASP A 263 -19.36 -5.32 -26.19
C ASP A 263 -17.88 -4.91 -26.21
N ARG A 264 -17.51 -3.91 -27.03
CA ARG A 264 -16.12 -3.41 -27.07
C ARG A 264 -15.74 -2.69 -25.77
N LEU A 265 -16.67 -1.96 -25.15
CA LEU A 265 -16.44 -1.31 -23.86
C LEU A 265 -16.31 -2.33 -22.71
N ASP A 266 -17.06 -3.44 -22.77
CA ASP A 266 -16.88 -4.55 -21.84
C ASP A 266 -15.54 -5.25 -22.03
N GLN A 267 -15.07 -5.40 -23.28
CA GLN A 267 -13.72 -5.86 -23.57
C GLN A 267 -12.66 -4.90 -23.02
N LEU A 268 -12.82 -3.58 -23.21
CA LEU A 268 -11.92 -2.57 -22.66
C LEU A 268 -11.84 -2.65 -21.12
N ARG A 269 -12.99 -2.87 -20.46
CA ARG A 269 -13.04 -3.12 -19.01
C ARG A 269 -12.26 -4.38 -18.64
N GLY A 270 -12.43 -5.44 -19.43
CA GLY A 270 -11.67 -6.68 -19.31
C GLY A 270 -10.17 -6.41 -19.37
N GLU A 271 -9.69 -5.74 -20.42
CA GLU A 271 -8.28 -5.49 -20.73
C GLU A 271 -7.58 -4.58 -19.70
N THR A 272 -8.26 -3.51 -19.28
CA THR A 272 -7.67 -2.46 -18.45
C THR A 272 -8.00 -2.61 -16.95
N GLY A 273 -8.95 -3.48 -16.61
CA GLY A 273 -9.52 -3.60 -15.27
C GLY A 273 -10.45 -2.44 -14.89
N ARG A 274 -10.72 -1.50 -15.80
CA ARG A 274 -11.51 -0.30 -15.56
C ARG A 274 -12.39 0.03 -16.77
N GLY A 275 -13.62 0.47 -16.54
CA GLY A 275 -14.54 0.82 -17.62
C GLY A 275 -15.64 1.77 -17.15
N PRO A 276 -16.30 2.47 -18.07
CA PRO A 276 -17.40 3.37 -17.73
C PRO A 276 -18.55 2.59 -17.10
N GLN A 277 -19.28 3.21 -16.18
CA GLN A 277 -20.60 2.72 -15.80
C GLN A 277 -21.56 2.95 -16.97
N ILE A 278 -22.36 1.95 -17.32
CA ILE A 278 -23.21 1.97 -18.50
C ILE A 278 -24.66 1.89 -18.04
N GLY A 279 -25.41 2.98 -18.26
CA GLY A 279 -26.85 3.00 -18.16
C GLY A 279 -27.47 2.85 -19.55
N ARG A 280 -28.50 2.01 -19.70
CA ARG A 280 -29.21 1.82 -20.97
C ARG A 280 -30.66 2.23 -20.81
N PRO A 281 -30.98 3.52 -21.01
CA PRO A 281 -32.36 3.99 -20.89
C PRO A 281 -33.26 3.37 -21.95
N ASP A 282 -32.78 3.24 -23.19
CA ASP A 282 -33.53 2.66 -24.31
C ASP A 282 -32.67 1.70 -25.16
N PRO A 283 -33.25 0.90 -26.08
CA PRO A 283 -32.50 -0.02 -26.94
C PRO A 283 -31.46 0.67 -27.85
N ASP A 284 -31.72 1.93 -28.23
CA ASP A 284 -30.90 2.72 -29.15
C ASP A 284 -30.08 3.82 -28.44
N SER A 285 -30.04 3.82 -27.11
CA SER A 285 -29.35 4.83 -26.31
C SER A 285 -28.58 4.24 -25.14
N ALA A 286 -27.39 4.77 -24.86
CA ALA A 286 -26.61 4.45 -23.66
C ALA A 286 -26.02 5.72 -23.04
N VAL A 287 -25.96 5.75 -21.72
CA VAL A 287 -25.30 6.79 -20.94
C VAL A 287 -24.06 6.17 -20.29
N LEU A 288 -22.90 6.71 -20.65
CA LEU A 288 -21.61 6.33 -20.10
C LEU A 288 -21.24 7.32 -18.99
N THR A 289 -20.96 6.80 -17.81
CA THR A 289 -20.49 7.59 -16.66
C THR A 289 -19.11 7.11 -16.24
N VAL A 290 -18.14 8.02 -16.23
CA VAL A 290 -16.77 7.78 -15.77
C VAL A 290 -16.53 8.58 -14.50
N ARG A 291 -16.11 7.90 -13.44
CA ARG A 291 -15.72 8.53 -12.17
C ARG A 291 -14.78 7.61 -11.38
N THR A 292 -13.89 8.19 -10.59
CA THR A 292 -13.11 7.47 -9.58
C THR A 292 -13.90 7.42 -8.27
N GLN A 293 -14.31 6.23 -7.83
CA GLN A 293 -15.23 6.08 -6.69
C GLN A 293 -14.68 6.56 -5.34
N GLN A 294 -13.36 6.64 -5.20
CA GLN A 294 -12.68 6.98 -3.95
C GLN A 294 -12.32 8.47 -3.84
N VAL A 295 -12.63 9.26 -4.86
CA VAL A 295 -12.32 10.69 -4.93
C VAL A 295 -13.62 11.47 -5.12
N ASP A 296 -13.80 12.53 -4.35
CA ASP A 296 -14.94 13.46 -4.45
C ASP A 296 -14.66 14.49 -5.56
N GLY A 297 -14.57 14.01 -6.81
CA GLY A 297 -14.36 14.84 -8.00
C GLY A 297 -13.76 14.06 -9.18
N VAL A 298 -13.78 14.69 -10.35
CA VAL A 298 -13.15 14.15 -11.58
C VAL A 298 -11.63 14.17 -11.44
N THR A 299 -10.97 13.08 -11.78
CA THR A 299 -9.51 12.93 -11.72
C THR A 299 -8.86 12.91 -13.12
N ALA A 300 -7.53 13.04 -13.21
CA ALA A 300 -6.83 12.81 -14.48
C ALA A 300 -7.08 11.39 -15.04
N LEU A 301 -7.20 10.39 -14.15
CA LEU A 301 -7.54 9.02 -14.54
C LEU A 301 -8.92 8.93 -15.20
N ASP A 302 -9.90 9.70 -14.73
CA ASP A 302 -11.22 9.76 -15.36
C ASP A 302 -11.13 10.30 -16.80
N VAL A 303 -10.33 11.33 -17.01
CA VAL A 303 -10.09 11.92 -18.33
C VAL A 303 -9.40 10.91 -19.26
N ASP A 304 -8.41 10.16 -18.78
CA ASP A 304 -7.74 9.15 -19.57
C ASP A 304 -8.65 7.96 -19.91
N LEU A 305 -9.52 7.55 -18.99
CA LEU A 305 -10.53 6.54 -19.29
C LEU A 305 -11.53 7.04 -20.33
N ALA A 306 -11.98 8.29 -20.23
CA ALA A 306 -12.87 8.89 -21.22
C ALA A 306 -12.26 8.90 -22.63
N ARG A 307 -10.96 9.19 -22.76
CA ARG A 307 -10.23 9.09 -24.05
C ARG A 307 -10.20 7.66 -24.58
N ARG A 308 -9.84 6.68 -23.75
CA ARG A 308 -9.81 5.27 -24.16
C ARG A 308 -11.20 4.75 -24.55
N VAL A 309 -12.25 5.24 -23.90
CA VAL A 309 -13.64 4.95 -24.27
C VAL A 309 -13.97 5.54 -25.64
N ASP A 310 -13.56 6.79 -25.93
CA ASP A 310 -13.72 7.39 -27.25
C ASP A 310 -13.00 6.58 -28.33
N ASP A 311 -11.74 6.20 -28.10
CA ASP A 311 -10.96 5.37 -29.01
C ASP A 311 -11.63 4.01 -29.28
N ALA A 312 -12.17 3.38 -28.24
CA ALA A 312 -12.88 2.10 -28.33
C ALA A 312 -14.20 2.21 -29.10
N ILE A 313 -14.94 3.32 -28.93
CA ILE A 313 -16.16 3.60 -29.70
C ILE A 313 -15.81 3.85 -31.16
N ASP A 314 -14.75 4.60 -31.43
CA ASP A 314 -14.29 4.90 -32.79
C ASP A 314 -13.78 3.62 -33.49
N GLU A 315 -13.09 2.72 -32.78
CA GLU A 315 -12.69 1.41 -33.29
C GLU A 315 -13.90 0.54 -33.66
N ALA A 316 -14.90 0.45 -32.76
CA ALA A 316 -16.14 -0.26 -33.04
C ALA A 316 -16.89 0.37 -34.23
N GLY A 317 -16.81 1.70 -34.37
CA GLY A 317 -17.44 2.48 -35.44
C GLY A 317 -16.73 2.43 -36.80
N ALA A 318 -15.41 2.29 -36.83
CA ALA A 318 -14.65 2.03 -38.06
C ALA A 318 -15.09 0.72 -38.73
N GLY A 319 -15.59 -0.23 -37.94
CA GLY A 319 -16.23 -1.46 -38.42
C GLY A 319 -17.65 -1.30 -38.96
N MET A 320 -18.23 -0.09 -38.99
CA MET A 320 -19.58 0.22 -39.49
C MET A 320 -19.58 0.82 -40.89
N ALA A 321 -18.49 1.45 -41.34
CA ALA A 321 -18.38 2.06 -42.68
C ALA A 321 -17.97 1.06 -43.79
N ALA A 322 -17.61 -0.17 -43.43
CA ALA A 322 -17.11 -1.20 -44.33
C ALA A 322 -18.11 -2.35 -44.61
N GLY A 323 -19.40 -2.18 -44.25
CA GLY A 323 -20.47 -3.17 -44.44
C GLY A 323 -21.36 -2.87 -45.63
#